data_AF-A0A2A2IDU9-F1
#
_entry.id   AF-A0A2A2IDU9-F1
#
_cell.length_a   1.000
_cell.length_b   1.000
_cell.length_c   1.000
_cell.angle_alpha   90.00
_cell.angle_beta   90.00
_cell.angle_gamma   90.00
#
_symmetry.space_group_name_H-M   'P 1'
#
loop_
_entity.id
_entity.type
_entity.pdbx_description
1 polymer ?
#
loop_
_entity_poly.entity_id
_entity_poly.type
_entity_poly.pdbx_seq_one_letter_code
_entity_poly.pdbx_strand_id
1 'polypeptide(L)'
;MNHSDNLKQGEKGAWISIFAYIILAITKLTIAHTGNSAALHADGLNNSTDVIASIAVLIGLKISRKPPDEDHHYGHYRAETIASLFAAFIMMFVGIQVIIDTIQKVIAGVSVQPDLLTAWVALGAAIVMFFVYMYNVKLAKRIQSNALYAAAQDNRSDALVSMGAFIAIIGAQFGLFWLDPFAGLIVGIIICKTAWEIFKDSTHTLTDGFDEEQIKKIRESITKDPGVKEVVDVKGRIHGNLALIDITILVDPNLNVQESHDITVRIEKHLEKKYNITHAQIHIEPYY
;
A
#
# COMPACT_ATOMS: atom_id res chain seq x y z
N MET A 1 -0.76 -2.81 -26.94
CA MET A 1 -0.32 -1.55 -26.31
C MET A 1 1.10 -1.77 -25.82
N ASN A 2 2.00 -0.81 -26.04
CA ASN A 2 3.38 -0.95 -25.61
C ASN A 2 3.45 -0.86 -24.07
N HIS A 3 4.43 -1.53 -23.43
CA HIS A 3 4.54 -1.54 -21.97
C HIS A 3 4.63 -0.12 -21.37
N SER A 4 5.30 0.80 -22.08
CA SER A 4 5.39 2.22 -21.74
C SER A 4 4.05 2.97 -21.80
N ASP A 5 3.16 2.61 -22.73
CA ASP A 5 1.82 3.22 -22.83
C ASP A 5 0.92 2.77 -21.68
N ASN A 6 1.04 1.51 -21.26
CA ASN A 6 0.33 0.96 -20.11
C ASN A 6 0.76 1.65 -18.80
N LEU A 7 2.06 1.91 -18.62
CA LEU A 7 2.57 2.66 -17.46
C LEU A 7 2.03 4.09 -17.40
N LYS A 8 2.06 4.82 -18.53
CA LYS A 8 1.50 6.18 -18.61
C LYS A 8 0.00 6.22 -18.33
N GLN A 9 -0.75 5.20 -18.76
CA GLN A 9 -2.17 5.09 -18.41
C GLN A 9 -2.38 4.78 -16.92
N GLY A 10 -1.54 3.93 -16.33
CA GLY A 10 -1.53 3.66 -14.89
C GLY A 10 -1.33 4.93 -14.06
N GLU A 11 -0.34 5.74 -14.41
CA GLU A 11 -0.07 7.03 -13.76
C GLU A 11 -1.27 7.99 -13.85
N LYS A 12 -1.94 8.06 -15.00
CA LYS A 12 -3.17 8.87 -15.14
C LYS A 12 -4.26 8.44 -14.17
N GLY A 13 -4.48 7.14 -13.99
CA GLY A 13 -5.47 6.61 -13.03
C GLY A 13 -5.14 6.99 -11.58
N ALA A 14 -3.86 6.90 -11.21
CA ALA A 14 -3.39 7.33 -9.88
C ALA A 14 -3.56 8.85 -9.67
N TRP A 15 -3.23 9.67 -10.67
CA TRP A 15 -3.43 11.12 -10.60
C TRP A 15 -4.90 11.53 -10.46
N ILE A 16 -5.82 10.79 -11.10
CA ILE A 16 -7.26 11.01 -10.94
C ILE A 16 -7.68 10.77 -9.48
N SER A 17 -7.19 9.68 -8.86
CA SER A 17 -7.43 9.42 -7.42
C SER A 17 -6.90 10.55 -6.54
N ILE A 18 -5.63 10.95 -6.71
CA ILE A 18 -5.01 12.01 -5.91
C ILE A 18 -5.80 13.32 -6.03
N PHE A 19 -6.18 13.70 -7.25
CA PHE A 19 -6.94 14.92 -7.47
C PHE A 19 -8.34 14.86 -6.83
N ALA A 20 -9.02 13.71 -6.95
CA ALA A 20 -10.29 13.49 -6.26
C ALA A 20 -10.13 13.59 -4.74
N TYR A 21 -9.10 12.97 -4.16
CA TYR A 21 -8.82 13.06 -2.73
C TYR A 21 -8.60 14.48 -2.25
N ILE A 22 -7.81 15.28 -2.97
CA ILE A 22 -7.57 16.69 -2.62
C ILE A 22 -8.88 17.49 -2.61
N ILE A 23 -9.69 17.37 -3.66
CA ILE A 23 -10.97 18.09 -3.76
C ILE A 23 -11.92 17.65 -2.65
N LEU A 24 -12.05 16.34 -2.43
CA LEU A 24 -12.95 15.80 -1.43
C LEU A 24 -12.50 16.15 -0.02
N ALA A 25 -11.21 16.06 0.30
CA ALA A 25 -10.67 16.45 1.60
C ALA A 25 -10.99 17.92 1.92
N ILE A 26 -10.69 18.84 1.00
CA ILE A 26 -10.98 20.28 1.18
C ILE A 26 -12.48 20.49 1.38
N THR A 27 -13.31 19.88 0.54
CA THR A 27 -14.77 20.07 0.58
C THR A 27 -15.35 19.50 1.88
N LYS A 28 -15.00 18.27 2.24
CA LYS A 28 -15.47 17.57 3.44
C LYS A 28 -15.07 18.33 4.70
N LEU A 29 -13.80 18.70 4.85
CA LEU A 29 -13.32 19.40 6.05
C LEU A 29 -13.99 20.78 6.21
N THR A 30 -14.14 21.54 5.13
CA THR A 30 -14.80 22.86 5.15
C THR A 30 -16.27 22.74 5.58
N ILE A 31 -17.01 21.81 4.98
CA ILE A 31 -18.44 21.61 5.26
C ILE A 31 -18.66 20.92 6.61
N ALA A 32 -17.77 20.02 7.03
CA ALA A 32 -17.85 19.37 8.34
C ALA A 32 -17.68 20.38 9.48
N HIS A 33 -16.78 21.35 9.32
CA HIS A 33 -16.56 22.39 10.33
C HIS A 33 -17.77 23.30 10.49
N THR A 34 -18.37 23.74 9.38
CA THR A 34 -19.54 24.62 9.40
C THR A 34 -20.83 23.89 9.76
N GLY A 35 -20.97 22.63 9.37
CA GLY A 35 -22.14 21.79 9.61
C GLY A 35 -22.06 20.89 10.84
N ASN A 36 -21.02 21.02 11.68
CA ASN A 36 -20.84 20.29 12.94
C ASN A 36 -20.92 18.74 12.85
N SER A 37 -20.48 18.13 11.74
CA SER A 37 -20.44 16.66 11.60
C SER A 37 -19.07 16.10 11.97
N ALA A 38 -19.02 15.20 12.96
CA ALA A 38 -17.83 14.45 13.31
C ALA A 38 -17.51 13.36 12.29
N ALA A 39 -18.52 12.68 11.73
CA ALA A 39 -18.31 11.64 10.72
C ALA A 39 -17.68 12.22 9.44
N LEU A 40 -18.23 13.34 8.93
CA LEU A 40 -17.70 13.99 7.74
C LEU A 40 -16.30 14.57 7.97
N HIS A 41 -16.03 15.07 9.17
CA HIS A 41 -14.71 15.58 9.52
C HIS A 41 -13.66 14.45 9.53
N ALA A 42 -13.97 13.31 10.16
CA ALA A 42 -13.10 12.14 10.19
C ALA A 42 -12.84 11.59 8.78
N ASP A 43 -13.88 11.50 7.96
CA ASP A 43 -13.80 11.07 6.55
C ASP A 43 -12.95 12.05 5.70
N GLY A 44 -13.10 13.36 5.92
CA GLY A 44 -12.23 14.38 5.30
C GLY A 44 -10.75 14.27 5.73
N LEU A 45 -10.49 13.95 7.00
CA LEU A 45 -9.14 13.69 7.49
C LEU A 45 -8.56 12.39 6.91
N ASN A 46 -9.37 11.34 6.74
CA ASN A 46 -8.97 10.11 6.05
C ASN A 46 -8.49 10.42 4.61
N ASN A 47 -9.27 11.17 3.82
CA ASN A 47 -8.83 11.56 2.48
C ASN A 47 -7.61 12.49 2.48
N SER A 48 -7.43 13.29 3.52
CA SER A 48 -6.22 14.12 3.68
C SER A 48 -4.99 13.26 3.93
N THR A 49 -5.11 12.21 4.75
CA THR A 49 -4.04 11.25 4.98
C THR A 49 -3.68 10.45 3.73
N ASP A 50 -4.66 10.10 2.89
CA ASP A 50 -4.42 9.43 1.61
C ASP A 50 -3.59 10.29 0.64
N VAL A 51 -3.84 11.61 0.61
CA VAL A 51 -3.03 12.56 -0.18
C VAL A 51 -1.60 12.60 0.35
N ILE A 52 -1.42 12.71 1.67
CA ILE A 52 -0.08 12.73 2.28
C ILE A 52 0.68 11.45 1.98
N ALA A 53 0.04 10.29 2.15
CA ALA A 53 0.64 8.99 1.83
C ALA A 53 1.01 8.91 0.35
N SER A 54 0.11 9.33 -0.55
CA SER A 54 0.37 9.34 -1.99
C SER A 54 1.56 10.24 -2.36
N ILE A 55 1.66 11.44 -1.78
CA ILE A 55 2.78 12.35 -2.01
C ILE A 55 4.09 11.77 -1.46
N ALA A 56 4.07 11.19 -0.27
CA ALA A 56 5.25 10.55 0.33
C ALA A 56 5.75 9.41 -0.57
N VAL A 57 4.86 8.54 -1.03
CA VAL A 57 5.18 7.46 -1.97
C VAL A 57 5.75 8.01 -3.28
N LEU A 58 5.17 9.06 -3.86
CA LEU A 58 5.69 9.68 -5.08
C LEU A 58 7.11 10.24 -4.89
N ILE A 59 7.38 10.87 -3.76
CA ILE A 59 8.72 11.36 -3.41
C ILE A 59 9.68 10.17 -3.24
N GLY A 60 9.28 9.14 -2.49
CA GLY A 60 10.05 7.92 -2.27
C GLY A 60 10.41 7.22 -3.58
N LEU A 61 9.45 7.07 -4.49
CA LEU A 61 9.66 6.52 -5.84
C LEU A 61 10.62 7.37 -6.67
N LYS A 62 10.50 8.71 -6.60
CA LYS A 62 11.41 9.61 -7.33
C LYS A 62 12.84 9.47 -6.85
N ILE A 63 13.05 9.28 -5.55
CA ILE A 63 14.38 9.05 -4.96
C ILE A 63 14.87 7.64 -5.30
N SER A 64 14.01 6.62 -5.20
CA SER A 64 14.32 5.22 -5.51
C SER A 64 14.77 4.99 -6.95
N ARG A 65 14.35 5.84 -7.90
CA ARG A 65 14.79 5.79 -9.30
C ARG A 65 16.23 6.26 -9.53
N LYS A 66 16.89 6.84 -8.53
CA LYS A 66 18.29 7.22 -8.66
C LYS A 66 19.16 5.97 -8.80
N PRO A 67 20.07 5.92 -9.79
CA PRO A 67 20.99 4.81 -9.94
C PRO A 67 21.94 4.71 -8.73
N PRO A 68 22.63 3.57 -8.54
CA PRO A 68 23.69 3.44 -7.55
C PRO A 68 24.76 4.54 -7.67
N ASP A 69 25.27 4.97 -6.52
CA ASP A 69 26.34 5.96 -6.37
C ASP A 69 27.39 5.48 -5.36
N GLU A 70 28.42 6.30 -5.10
CA GLU A 70 29.59 5.93 -4.28
C GLU A 70 29.24 5.56 -2.82
N ASP A 71 28.15 6.10 -2.26
CA ASP A 71 27.69 5.79 -0.91
C ASP A 71 26.47 4.84 -0.88
N HIS A 72 25.82 4.59 -2.02
CA HIS A 72 24.72 3.63 -2.18
C HIS A 72 24.95 2.68 -3.37
N HIS A 73 25.86 1.72 -3.19
CA HIS A 73 26.25 0.73 -4.20
C HIS A 73 25.09 -0.16 -4.71
N TYR A 74 24.06 -0.37 -3.88
CA TYR A 74 22.86 -1.12 -4.27
C TYR A 74 21.71 -0.21 -4.76
N GLY A 75 21.94 1.10 -4.86
CA GLY A 75 20.95 2.09 -5.25
C GLY A 75 20.04 2.55 -4.11
N HIS A 76 19.05 3.37 -4.46
CA HIS A 76 18.21 4.11 -3.52
C HIS A 76 16.84 3.46 -3.25
N TYR A 77 16.67 2.19 -3.58
CA TYR A 77 15.37 1.51 -3.60
C TYR A 77 14.61 1.54 -2.27
N ARG A 78 15.32 1.54 -1.13
CA ARG A 78 14.71 1.60 0.20
C ARG A 78 14.05 2.95 0.52
N ALA A 79 14.30 4.01 -0.27
CA ALA A 79 13.69 5.32 -0.08
C ALA A 79 12.16 5.29 -0.16
N GLU A 80 11.59 4.41 -0.99
CA GLU A 80 10.14 4.18 -1.07
C GLU A 80 9.57 3.67 0.26
N THR A 81 10.20 2.65 0.84
CA THR A 81 9.80 2.07 2.13
C THR A 81 9.93 3.06 3.27
N ILE A 82 11.00 3.86 3.28
CA ILE A 82 11.21 4.92 4.29
C ILE A 82 10.12 6.00 4.19
N ALA A 83 9.77 6.41 2.97
CA ALA A 83 8.71 7.40 2.77
C ALA A 83 7.34 6.87 3.20
N SER A 84 7.05 5.59 2.92
CA SER A 84 5.82 4.91 3.36
C SER A 84 5.74 4.82 4.89
N LEU A 85 6.85 4.50 5.54
CA LEU A 85 6.95 4.49 7.01
C LEU A 85 6.69 5.88 7.60
N PHE A 86 7.25 6.93 6.99
CA PHE A 86 7.02 8.31 7.43
C PHE A 86 5.55 8.73 7.26
N ALA A 87 4.92 8.37 6.15
CA ALA A 87 3.49 8.58 5.95
C ALA A 87 2.67 7.88 7.04
N ALA A 88 2.98 6.62 7.35
CA ALA A 88 2.30 5.86 8.40
C ALA A 88 2.31 6.58 9.76
N PHE A 89 3.42 7.23 10.14
CA PHE A 89 3.46 8.04 11.37
C PHE A 89 2.51 9.24 11.34
N ILE A 90 2.45 9.97 10.22
CA ILE A 90 1.52 11.10 10.07
C ILE A 90 0.08 10.60 10.13
N MET A 91 -0.22 9.51 9.44
CA MET A 91 -1.56 8.91 9.44
C MET A 91 -1.97 8.43 10.83
N MET A 92 -1.05 7.80 11.57
CA MET A 92 -1.30 7.38 12.95
C MET A 92 -1.62 8.58 13.85
N PHE A 93 -0.85 9.67 13.72
CA PHE A 93 -1.09 10.90 14.48
C PHE A 93 -2.48 11.48 14.18
N VAL A 94 -2.85 11.61 12.90
CA VAL A 94 -4.17 12.12 12.48
C VAL A 94 -5.29 11.19 12.95
N GLY A 95 -5.13 9.86 12.84
CA GLY A 95 -6.12 8.90 13.32
C GLY A 95 -6.35 8.98 14.83
N ILE A 96 -5.28 9.10 15.62
CA ILE A 96 -5.38 9.30 17.07
C ILE A 96 -6.09 10.61 17.39
N GLN A 97 -5.76 11.70 16.68
CA GLN A 97 -6.44 12.97 16.85
C GLN A 97 -7.94 12.87 16.58
N VAL A 98 -8.35 12.21 15.49
CA VAL A 98 -9.76 11.95 15.17
C VAL A 98 -10.46 11.20 16.31
N ILE A 99 -9.83 10.16 16.84
CA ILE A 99 -10.38 9.37 17.95
C ILE A 99 -10.57 10.24 19.19
N ILE A 100 -9.54 11.01 19.58
CA ILE A 100 -9.58 11.89 20.75
C ILE A 100 -10.67 12.96 20.58
N ASP A 101 -10.69 13.67 19.46
CA ASP A 101 -11.67 14.73 19.16
C ASP A 101 -13.10 14.18 19.20
N THR A 102 -13.29 12.97 18.67
CA THR A 102 -14.59 12.30 18.66
C THR A 102 -15.02 11.91 20.07
N ILE A 103 -14.14 11.29 20.86
CA ILE A 103 -14.42 10.90 22.25
C ILE A 103 -14.75 12.15 23.09
N GLN A 104 -13.99 13.23 22.94
CA GLN A 104 -14.26 14.49 23.64
C GLN A 104 -15.64 15.04 23.30
N LYS A 105 -16.05 15.02 22.04
CA LYS A 105 -17.41 15.44 21.62
C LYS A 105 -18.50 14.57 22.24
N VAL A 106 -18.29 13.25 22.29
CA VAL A 106 -19.24 12.32 22.93
C VAL A 106 -19.35 12.58 24.43
N ILE A 107 -18.22 12.73 25.14
CA ILE A 107 -18.21 12.96 26.59
C ILE A 107 -18.80 14.32 26.95
N ALA A 108 -18.53 15.35 26.16
CA ALA A 108 -19.07 16.69 26.37
C ALA A 108 -20.59 16.78 26.17
N GLY A 109 -21.24 15.70 25.70
CA GLY A 109 -22.68 15.70 25.41
C GLY A 109 -23.06 16.63 24.26
N VAL A 110 -22.09 17.04 23.45
CA VAL A 110 -22.28 17.92 22.29
C VAL A 110 -22.79 17.06 21.13
N SER A 111 -23.97 16.49 21.30
CA SER A 111 -24.70 15.78 20.25
C SER A 111 -25.51 16.81 19.46
N VAL A 112 -24.79 17.70 18.78
CA VAL A 112 -25.40 18.72 17.91
C VAL A 112 -25.90 18.00 16.67
N GLN A 113 -27.15 18.27 16.30
CA GLN A 113 -27.70 17.79 15.05
C GLN A 113 -26.83 18.33 13.90
N PRO A 114 -26.15 17.48 13.12
CA PRO A 114 -25.33 17.96 12.02
C PRO A 114 -26.21 18.64 10.97
N ASP A 115 -25.66 19.58 10.20
CA ASP A 115 -26.38 20.16 9.07
C ASP A 115 -26.63 19.09 8.00
N LEU A 116 -27.83 19.05 7.42
CA LEU A 116 -28.19 18.14 6.34
C LEU A 116 -27.25 18.31 5.12
N LEU A 117 -26.65 19.50 4.94
CA LEU A 117 -25.61 19.72 3.93
C LEU A 117 -24.44 18.73 4.07
N THR A 118 -24.05 18.38 5.30
CA THR A 118 -22.95 17.44 5.57
C THR A 118 -23.25 16.04 5.05
N ALA A 119 -24.50 15.60 5.14
CA ALA A 119 -24.95 14.32 4.57
C ALA A 119 -24.82 14.32 3.04
N TRP A 120 -25.31 15.37 2.38
CA TRP A 120 -25.24 15.44 0.91
C TRP A 120 -23.80 15.49 0.39
N VAL A 121 -22.88 16.13 1.12
CA VAL A 121 -21.45 16.11 0.81
C VAL A 121 -20.85 14.73 1.00
N ALA A 122 -21.18 14.03 2.09
CA ALA A 122 -20.75 12.64 2.31
C ALA A 122 -21.23 11.72 1.18
N LEU A 123 -22.50 11.83 0.77
CA LEU A 123 -23.07 11.07 -0.33
C LEU A 123 -22.40 11.42 -1.66
N GLY A 124 -22.21 12.70 -1.95
CA GLY A 124 -21.52 13.17 -3.15
C GLY A 124 -20.11 12.62 -3.23
N ALA A 125 -19.37 12.62 -2.11
CA ALA A 125 -18.05 12.02 -2.03
C ALA A 125 -18.06 10.51 -2.26
N ALA A 126 -19.01 9.78 -1.67
CA ALA A 126 -19.18 8.35 -1.89
C ALA A 126 -19.40 8.04 -3.38
N ILE A 127 -20.24 8.83 -4.05
CA ILE A 127 -20.52 8.70 -5.48
C ILE A 127 -19.27 8.99 -6.31
N VAL A 128 -18.56 10.09 -6.03
CA VAL A 128 -17.32 10.45 -6.73
C VAL A 128 -16.29 9.33 -6.60
N MET A 129 -16.03 8.86 -5.38
CA MET A 129 -15.05 7.80 -5.13
C MET A 129 -15.47 6.48 -5.77
N PHE A 130 -16.77 6.17 -5.80
CA PHE A 130 -17.27 5.01 -6.53
C PHE A 130 -17.03 5.09 -8.03
N PHE A 131 -17.21 6.26 -8.65
CA PHE A 131 -16.89 6.46 -10.08
C PHE A 131 -15.39 6.37 -10.34
N VAL A 132 -14.55 6.96 -9.48
CA VAL A 132 -13.09 6.85 -9.57
C VAL A 132 -12.65 5.40 -9.43
N TYR A 133 -13.23 4.64 -8.49
CA TYR A 133 -13.04 3.19 -8.36
C TYR A 133 -13.40 2.46 -9.65
N MET A 134 -14.61 2.67 -10.19
CA MET A 134 -15.05 1.99 -11.41
C MET A 134 -14.13 2.27 -12.60
N TYR A 135 -13.62 3.50 -12.70
CA TYR A 135 -12.65 3.86 -13.74
C TYR A 135 -11.32 3.14 -13.52
N ASN A 136 -10.73 3.24 -12.33
CA ASN A 136 -9.42 2.68 -12.03
C ASN A 136 -9.41 1.15 -12.04
N VAL A 137 -10.48 0.48 -11.58
CA VAL A 137 -10.54 -1.00 -11.61
C VAL A 137 -10.64 -1.54 -13.04
N LYS A 138 -11.39 -0.86 -13.92
CA LYS A 138 -11.47 -1.22 -15.35
C LYS A 138 -10.12 -0.99 -16.03
N LEU A 139 -9.47 0.13 -15.72
CA LEU A 139 -8.16 0.46 -16.26
C LEU A 139 -7.10 -0.53 -15.78
N ALA A 140 -7.04 -0.82 -14.48
CA ALA A 140 -6.12 -1.76 -13.86
C ALA A 140 -6.20 -3.15 -14.50
N LYS A 141 -7.42 -3.67 -14.71
CA LYS A 141 -7.64 -4.95 -15.39
C LYS A 141 -7.20 -4.92 -16.86
N ARG A 142 -7.45 -3.80 -17.57
CA ARG A 142 -7.05 -3.65 -18.97
C ARG A 142 -5.53 -3.63 -19.14
N ILE A 143 -4.81 -2.94 -18.26
CA ILE A 143 -3.34 -2.80 -18.34
C ILE A 143 -2.60 -3.86 -17.50
N GLN A 144 -3.32 -4.76 -16.83
CA GLN A 144 -2.81 -5.77 -15.89
C GLN A 144 -1.89 -5.17 -14.81
N SER A 145 -2.27 -4.02 -14.24
CA SER A 145 -1.50 -3.34 -13.19
C SER A 145 -2.06 -3.67 -11.81
N ASN A 146 -1.30 -4.44 -11.02
CA ASN A 146 -1.62 -4.73 -9.63
C ASN A 146 -1.59 -3.48 -8.75
N ALA A 147 -0.64 -2.56 -9.01
CA ALA A 147 -0.54 -1.31 -8.28
C ALA A 147 -1.78 -0.42 -8.48
N LEU A 148 -2.24 -0.26 -9.73
CA LEU A 148 -3.48 0.50 -9.99
C LEU A 148 -4.71 -0.23 -9.44
N TYR A 149 -4.70 -1.57 -9.44
CA TYR A 149 -5.79 -2.34 -8.85
C TYR A 149 -5.90 -2.12 -7.34
N ALA A 150 -4.77 -2.09 -6.63
CA ALA A 150 -4.70 -1.77 -5.20
C ALA A 150 -5.25 -0.36 -4.93
N ALA A 151 -4.76 0.65 -5.64
CA ALA A 151 -5.28 2.02 -5.54
C ALA A 151 -6.79 2.11 -5.86
N ALA A 152 -7.30 1.27 -6.76
CA ALA A 152 -8.74 1.17 -7.00
C ALA A 152 -9.50 0.60 -5.79
N GLN A 153 -8.95 -0.40 -5.08
CA GLN A 153 -9.59 -0.91 -3.87
C GLN A 153 -9.60 0.14 -2.75
N ASP A 154 -8.56 0.96 -2.64
CA ASP A 154 -8.54 2.09 -1.68
C ASP A 154 -9.68 3.06 -2.00
N ASN A 155 -9.81 3.47 -3.27
CA ASN A 155 -10.95 4.30 -3.71
C ASN A 155 -12.31 3.70 -3.34
N ARG A 156 -12.45 2.36 -3.39
CA ARG A 156 -13.67 1.67 -3.00
C ARG A 156 -13.88 1.71 -1.49
N SER A 157 -12.83 1.53 -0.70
CA SER A 157 -12.87 1.66 0.76
C SER A 157 -13.36 3.06 1.16
N ASP A 158 -12.83 4.10 0.53
CA ASP A 158 -13.23 5.49 0.80
C ASP A 158 -14.68 5.78 0.39
N ALA A 159 -15.15 5.19 -0.71
CA ALA A 159 -16.55 5.28 -1.09
C ALA A 159 -17.46 4.67 -0.01
N LEU A 160 -17.05 3.55 0.59
CA LEU A 160 -17.78 2.90 1.68
C LEU A 160 -17.72 3.70 2.98
N VAL A 161 -16.55 4.27 3.32
CA VAL A 161 -16.39 5.16 4.48
C VAL A 161 -17.28 6.39 4.35
N SER A 162 -17.27 7.05 3.19
CA SER A 162 -18.11 8.22 2.90
C SER A 162 -19.61 7.87 2.95
N MET A 163 -19.99 6.68 2.44
CA MET A 163 -21.38 6.20 2.53
C MET A 163 -21.77 5.89 3.98
N GLY A 164 -20.88 5.33 4.79
CA GLY A 164 -21.07 5.11 6.22
C GLY A 164 -21.30 6.43 6.97
N ALA A 165 -20.49 7.45 6.67
CA ALA A 165 -20.69 8.80 7.21
C ALA A 165 -22.05 9.38 6.80
N PHE A 166 -22.45 9.25 5.53
CA PHE A 166 -23.78 9.68 5.08
C PHE A 166 -24.92 9.03 5.89
N ILE A 167 -24.90 7.71 6.03
CA ILE A 167 -25.91 6.96 6.79
C ILE A 167 -25.94 7.44 8.25
N ALA A 168 -24.78 7.64 8.87
CA ALA A 168 -24.68 8.10 10.25
C ALA A 168 -25.25 9.51 10.45
N ILE A 169 -24.94 10.45 9.54
CA ILE A 169 -25.45 11.81 9.58
C ILE A 169 -26.97 11.84 9.36
N ILE A 170 -27.48 11.06 8.41
CA ILE A 170 -28.94 10.93 8.19
C ILE A 170 -29.61 10.32 9.41
N GLY A 171 -29.02 9.28 10.01
CA GLY A 171 -29.52 8.71 11.26
C GLY A 171 -29.61 9.74 12.39
N ALA A 172 -28.61 10.62 12.50
CA ALA A 172 -28.64 11.74 13.44
C ALA A 172 -29.79 12.73 13.20
N GLN A 173 -30.26 12.91 11.95
CA GLN A 173 -31.45 13.73 11.65
C GLN A 173 -32.74 13.14 12.22
N PHE A 174 -32.82 11.82 12.40
CA PHE A 174 -33.97 11.14 12.98
C PHE A 174 -33.91 11.04 14.51
N GLY A 175 -33.05 11.83 15.16
CA GLY A 175 -32.89 11.86 16.62
C GLY A 175 -31.85 10.90 17.18
N LEU A 176 -31.14 10.15 16.33
CA LEU A 176 -30.03 9.27 16.74
C LEU A 176 -28.69 10.03 16.74
N PHE A 177 -28.61 11.12 17.51
CA PHE A 177 -27.48 12.05 17.47
C PHE A 177 -26.11 11.43 17.80
N TRP A 178 -26.09 10.26 18.46
CA TRP A 178 -24.88 9.52 18.78
C TRP A 178 -24.25 8.82 17.55
N LEU A 179 -25.00 8.63 16.45
CA LEU A 179 -24.52 7.91 15.27
C LEU A 179 -23.39 8.65 14.54
N ASP A 180 -23.50 9.97 14.38
CA ASP A 180 -22.48 10.79 13.70
C ASP A 180 -21.11 10.72 14.42
N PRO A 181 -20.99 11.02 15.72
CA PRO A 181 -19.72 10.85 16.42
C PRO A 181 -19.29 9.38 16.48
N PHE A 182 -20.20 8.41 16.61
CA PHE A 182 -19.81 7.00 16.57
C PHE A 182 -19.20 6.59 15.22
N ALA A 183 -19.75 7.08 14.10
CA ALA A 183 -19.16 6.87 12.79
C ALA A 183 -17.78 7.56 12.66
N GLY A 184 -17.64 8.78 13.17
CA GLY A 184 -16.32 9.45 13.25
C GLY A 184 -15.27 8.61 14.01
N LEU A 185 -15.68 7.94 15.10
CA LEU A 185 -14.80 7.06 15.88
C LEU A 185 -14.38 5.83 15.06
N ILE A 186 -15.34 5.20 14.36
CA ILE A 186 -15.05 4.07 13.47
C ILE A 186 -14.05 4.49 12.40
N VAL A 187 -14.24 5.65 11.76
CA VAL A 187 -13.31 6.16 10.74
C VAL A 187 -11.93 6.41 11.34
N GLY A 188 -11.84 7.01 12.54
CA GLY A 188 -10.57 7.17 13.25
C GLY A 188 -9.85 5.83 13.49
N ILE A 189 -10.57 4.78 13.87
CA ILE A 189 -10.02 3.43 14.06
C ILE A 189 -9.54 2.85 12.72
N ILE A 190 -10.27 3.06 11.63
CA ILE A 190 -9.87 2.63 10.28
C ILE A 190 -8.55 3.32 9.87
N ILE A 191 -8.42 4.62 10.11
CA ILE A 191 -7.17 5.37 9.84
C ILE A 191 -6.00 4.77 10.64
N CYS A 192 -6.17 4.58 11.96
CA CYS A 192 -5.13 4.02 12.81
C CYS A 192 -4.74 2.59 12.41
N LYS A 193 -5.73 1.75 12.06
CA LYS A 193 -5.47 0.39 11.59
C LYS A 193 -4.67 0.40 10.29
N THR A 194 -5.05 1.23 9.32
CA THR A 194 -4.36 1.36 8.04
C THR A 194 -2.92 1.86 8.24
N ALA A 195 -2.74 2.87 9.09
CA ALA A 195 -1.42 3.36 9.47
C ALA A 195 -0.56 2.27 10.12
N TRP A 196 -1.13 1.44 11.00
CA TRP A 196 -0.42 0.33 11.63
C TRP A 196 -0.01 -0.77 10.65
N GLU A 197 -0.89 -1.13 9.71
CA GLU A 197 -0.58 -2.10 8.66
C GLU A 197 0.58 -1.61 7.78
N ILE A 198 0.54 -0.36 7.32
CA ILE A 198 1.62 0.24 6.53
C ILE A 198 2.92 0.31 7.34
N PHE A 199 2.85 0.69 8.62
CA PHE A 199 4.00 0.69 9.52
C PHE A 199 4.62 -0.70 9.62
N LYS A 200 3.80 -1.71 9.93
CA LYS A 200 4.24 -3.10 10.08
C LYS A 200 4.92 -3.62 8.81
N ASP A 201 4.30 -3.41 7.65
CA ASP A 201 4.81 -3.89 6.37
C ASP A 201 6.10 -3.16 5.98
N SER A 202 6.17 -1.84 6.22
CA SER A 202 7.36 -1.04 5.97
C SER A 202 8.51 -1.43 6.89
N THR A 203 8.26 -1.63 8.18
CA THR A 203 9.28 -2.10 9.13
C THR A 203 9.76 -3.51 8.80
N HIS A 204 8.84 -4.44 8.51
CA HIS A 204 9.18 -5.80 8.09
C HIS A 204 10.11 -5.79 6.88
N THR A 205 9.79 -4.98 5.86
CA THR A 205 10.63 -4.81 4.66
C THR A 205 11.99 -4.17 4.98
N LEU A 206 12.03 -3.13 5.83
CA LEU A 206 13.28 -2.47 6.23
C LEU A 206 14.21 -3.38 7.02
N THR A 207 13.66 -4.35 7.77
CA THR A 207 14.40 -5.38 8.50
C THR A 207 14.71 -6.61 7.65
N ASP A 208 14.64 -6.50 6.31
CA ASP A 208 14.89 -7.59 5.36
C ASP A 208 13.95 -8.80 5.51
N GLY A 209 12.72 -8.57 5.99
CA GLY A 209 11.67 -9.57 6.04
C GLY A 209 11.16 -9.94 4.64
N PHE A 210 10.75 -11.20 4.48
CA PHE A 210 10.30 -11.77 3.21
C PHE A 210 9.21 -12.83 3.43
N ASP A 211 8.38 -13.09 2.42
CA ASP A 211 7.31 -14.09 2.51
C ASP A 211 7.86 -15.52 2.61
N GLU A 212 7.65 -16.18 3.76
CA GLU A 212 8.07 -17.55 4.00
C GLU A 212 7.43 -18.57 3.03
N GLU A 213 6.18 -18.35 2.60
CA GLU A 213 5.57 -19.24 1.60
C GLU A 213 6.28 -19.14 0.26
N GLN A 214 6.68 -17.92 -0.14
CA GLN A 214 7.42 -17.70 -1.37
C GLN A 214 8.81 -18.35 -1.29
N ILE A 215 9.51 -18.23 -0.16
CA ILE A 215 10.79 -18.94 0.08
C ILE A 215 10.61 -20.45 -0.06
N LYS A 216 9.57 -21.02 0.53
CA LYS A 216 9.27 -22.46 0.42
C LYS A 216 9.03 -22.88 -1.03
N LYS A 217 8.22 -22.11 -1.77
CA LYS A 217 7.93 -22.36 -3.20
C LYS A 217 9.21 -22.25 -4.07
N ILE A 218 10.11 -21.32 -3.74
CA ILE A 218 11.41 -21.17 -4.42
C ILE A 218 12.29 -22.39 -4.14
N ARG A 219 12.47 -22.76 -2.86
CA ARG A 219 13.26 -23.91 -2.43
C ARG A 219 12.80 -25.21 -3.11
N GLU A 220 11.51 -25.50 -3.07
CA GLU A 220 10.91 -26.67 -3.71
C GLU A 220 11.12 -26.68 -5.23
N SER A 221 11.21 -25.49 -5.85
CA SER A 221 11.42 -25.40 -7.28
C SER A 221 12.88 -25.57 -7.69
N ILE A 222 13.83 -25.10 -6.87
CA ILE A 222 15.27 -25.25 -7.12
C ILE A 222 15.70 -26.70 -6.85
N THR A 223 15.12 -27.35 -5.83
CA THR A 223 15.39 -28.76 -5.49
C THR A 223 15.08 -29.72 -6.64
N LYS A 224 14.24 -29.31 -7.61
CA LYS A 224 13.91 -30.12 -8.79
C LYS A 224 14.93 -30.00 -9.92
N ASP A 225 15.90 -29.10 -9.82
CA ASP A 225 16.95 -28.96 -10.81
C ASP A 225 17.93 -30.15 -10.72
N PRO A 226 18.23 -30.84 -11.83
CA PRO A 226 19.06 -32.05 -11.80
C PRO A 226 20.51 -31.82 -11.38
N GLY A 227 21.01 -30.58 -11.49
CA GLY A 227 22.36 -30.20 -11.05
C GLY A 227 22.46 -29.94 -9.55
N VAL A 228 21.33 -29.82 -8.84
CA VAL A 228 21.28 -29.51 -7.41
C VAL A 228 21.10 -30.81 -6.62
N LYS A 229 22.05 -31.10 -5.72
CA LYS A 229 21.94 -32.22 -4.77
C LYS A 229 21.09 -31.85 -3.56
N GLU A 230 21.31 -30.64 -3.05
CA GLU A 230 20.59 -30.12 -1.90
C GLU A 230 20.51 -28.59 -1.96
N VAL A 231 19.42 -28.02 -1.43
CA VAL A 231 19.30 -26.58 -1.17
C VAL A 231 19.47 -26.37 0.32
N VAL A 232 20.59 -25.77 0.72
CA VAL A 232 20.96 -25.56 2.13
C VAL A 232 20.16 -24.41 2.71
N ASP A 233 20.21 -23.27 2.02
CA ASP A 233 19.66 -22.00 2.51
C ASP A 233 19.05 -21.20 1.36
N VAL A 234 17.96 -20.50 1.66
CA VAL A 234 17.28 -19.57 0.76
C VAL A 234 16.83 -18.38 1.61
N LYS A 235 17.47 -17.24 1.38
CA LYS A 235 17.13 -15.97 2.03
C LYS A 235 16.57 -15.03 0.98
N GLY A 236 15.56 -14.27 1.35
CA GLY A 236 15.00 -13.23 0.50
C GLY A 236 14.94 -11.91 1.24
N ARG A 237 15.04 -10.82 0.50
CA ARG A 237 14.77 -9.47 0.99
C ARG A 237 14.13 -8.62 -0.10
N ILE A 238 13.43 -7.56 0.29
CA ILE A 238 12.80 -6.64 -0.65
C ILE A 238 13.47 -5.27 -0.53
N HIS A 239 13.93 -4.74 -1.66
CA HIS A 239 14.41 -3.36 -1.78
C HIS A 239 13.46 -2.61 -2.72
N GLY A 240 12.59 -1.75 -2.16
CA GLY A 240 11.53 -1.10 -2.93
C GLY A 240 10.55 -2.14 -3.48
N ASN A 241 10.51 -2.31 -4.80
CA ASN A 241 9.72 -3.33 -5.49
C ASN A 241 10.54 -4.51 -6.04
N LEU A 242 11.84 -4.59 -5.72
CA LEU A 242 12.74 -5.64 -6.17
C LEU A 242 12.93 -6.69 -5.09
N ALA A 243 12.68 -7.95 -5.44
CA ALA A 243 13.05 -9.09 -4.60
C ALA A 243 14.50 -9.49 -4.91
N LEU A 244 15.34 -9.52 -3.86
CA LEU A 244 16.70 -10.04 -3.92
C LEU A 244 16.73 -11.37 -3.17
N ILE A 245 17.24 -12.42 -3.81
CA ILE A 245 17.32 -13.74 -3.21
C ILE A 245 18.78 -14.19 -3.13
N ASP A 246 19.20 -14.65 -1.96
CA ASP A 246 20.48 -15.31 -1.74
C ASP A 246 20.21 -16.81 -1.53
N ILE A 247 20.91 -17.67 -2.28
CA ILE A 247 20.67 -19.12 -2.28
C ILE A 247 22.01 -19.84 -2.07
N THR A 248 22.03 -20.85 -1.22
CA THR A 248 23.15 -21.79 -1.13
C THR A 248 22.69 -23.18 -1.59
N ILE A 249 23.38 -23.73 -2.59
CA ILE A 249 23.12 -25.07 -3.13
C ILE A 249 24.35 -25.96 -3.01
N LEU A 250 24.11 -27.26 -2.79
CA LEU A 250 25.14 -28.30 -2.90
C LEU A 250 25.10 -28.94 -4.28
N VAL A 251 26.26 -29.06 -4.92
CA VAL A 251 26.44 -29.69 -6.24
C VAL A 251 27.55 -30.76 -6.19
N ASP A 252 27.71 -31.52 -7.26
CA ASP A 252 28.75 -32.54 -7.35
C ASP A 252 30.17 -31.91 -7.30
N PRO A 253 31.06 -32.34 -6.38
CA PRO A 253 32.39 -31.76 -6.22
C PRO A 253 33.33 -31.99 -7.42
N ASN A 254 32.99 -32.89 -8.33
CA ASN A 254 33.81 -33.17 -9.52
C ASN A 254 33.51 -32.23 -10.69
N LEU A 255 32.50 -31.37 -10.57
CA LEU A 255 32.18 -30.38 -11.59
C LEU A 255 33.29 -29.35 -11.68
N ASN A 256 33.61 -28.94 -12.90
CA ASN A 256 34.48 -27.78 -13.10
C ASN A 256 33.71 -26.46 -12.85
N VAL A 257 34.44 -25.34 -12.84
CA VAL A 257 33.87 -24.01 -12.58
C VAL A 257 32.79 -23.63 -13.60
N GLN A 258 32.98 -23.97 -14.88
CA GLN A 258 32.01 -23.66 -15.93
C GLN A 258 30.72 -24.44 -15.74
N GLU A 259 30.81 -25.75 -15.49
CA GLU A 259 29.64 -26.61 -15.28
C GLU A 259 28.84 -26.15 -14.05
N SER A 260 29.54 -25.79 -12.98
CA SER A 260 28.92 -25.24 -11.76
C SER A 260 28.24 -23.90 -12.04
N HIS A 261 28.87 -23.01 -12.81
CA HIS A 261 28.28 -21.74 -13.23
C HIS A 261 27.05 -21.93 -14.14
N ASP A 262 27.06 -22.92 -15.03
CA ASP A 262 25.91 -23.20 -15.90
C ASP A 262 24.67 -23.65 -15.09
N ILE A 263 24.87 -24.29 -13.92
CA ILE A 263 23.79 -24.59 -12.97
C ILE A 263 23.21 -23.29 -12.41
N THR A 264 24.03 -22.33 -11.97
CA THR A 264 23.53 -21.06 -11.40
C THR A 264 22.78 -20.25 -12.44
N VAL A 265 23.31 -20.11 -13.66
CA VAL A 265 22.64 -19.38 -14.76
C VAL A 265 21.30 -20.00 -15.11
N ARG A 266 21.18 -21.33 -15.07
CA ARG A 266 19.92 -22.02 -15.31
C ARG A 266 18.91 -21.73 -14.21
N ILE A 267 19.32 -21.76 -12.94
CA ILE A 267 18.46 -21.44 -11.80
C ILE A 267 18.05 -19.96 -11.83
N GLU A 268 18.96 -19.03 -12.08
CA GLU A 268 18.68 -17.59 -12.21
C GLU A 268 17.59 -17.33 -13.26
N LYS A 269 17.75 -17.89 -14.48
CA LYS A 269 16.75 -17.77 -15.55
C LYS A 269 15.41 -18.39 -15.19
N HIS A 270 15.42 -19.47 -14.41
CA HIS A 270 14.20 -20.12 -13.92
C HIS A 270 13.48 -19.24 -12.91
N LEU A 271 14.22 -18.62 -11.98
CA LEU A 271 13.67 -17.69 -10.98
C LEU A 271 13.10 -16.43 -11.64
N GLU A 272 13.80 -15.87 -12.62
CA GLU A 272 13.33 -14.72 -13.41
C GLU A 272 12.02 -15.04 -14.12
N LYS A 273 11.96 -16.16 -14.86
CA LYS A 273 10.77 -16.52 -15.64
C LYS A 273 9.56 -16.91 -14.80
N LYS A 274 9.76 -17.64 -13.70
CA LYS A 274 8.67 -18.23 -12.92
C LYS A 274 8.19 -17.33 -11.78
N TYR A 275 9.10 -16.60 -11.15
CA TYR A 275 8.82 -15.81 -9.96
C TYR A 275 9.06 -14.30 -10.15
N ASN A 276 9.49 -13.86 -11.34
CA ASN A 276 9.83 -12.47 -11.63
C ASN A 276 10.93 -11.91 -10.70
N ILE A 277 11.88 -12.78 -10.33
CA ILE A 277 13.02 -12.45 -9.48
C ILE A 277 14.22 -12.21 -10.39
N THR A 278 14.58 -10.94 -10.58
CA THR A 278 15.64 -10.52 -11.51
C THR A 278 17.02 -10.51 -10.87
N HIS A 279 17.11 -10.61 -9.54
CA HIS A 279 18.37 -10.57 -8.81
C HIS A 279 18.44 -11.74 -7.83
N ALA A 280 19.21 -12.75 -8.20
CA ALA A 280 19.51 -13.90 -7.35
C ALA A 280 21.02 -14.10 -7.29
N GLN A 281 21.57 -14.23 -6.09
CA GLN A 281 22.96 -14.61 -5.87
C GLN A 281 23.00 -16.06 -5.39
N ILE A 282 23.65 -16.93 -6.17
CA ILE A 282 23.71 -18.36 -5.88
C ILE A 282 25.13 -18.73 -5.47
N HIS A 283 25.29 -19.10 -4.21
CA HIS A 283 26.50 -19.70 -3.68
C HIS A 283 26.47 -21.21 -3.90
N ILE A 284 27.58 -21.75 -4.40
CA ILE A 284 27.75 -23.17 -4.67
C ILE A 284 28.71 -23.74 -3.64
N GLU A 285 28.28 -24.82 -3.00
CA GLU A 285 29.09 -25.63 -2.10
C GLU A 285 29.18 -27.08 -2.63
N PRO A 286 30.29 -27.79 -2.36
CA PRO A 286 30.43 -29.19 -2.74
C PRO A 286 29.60 -30.12 -1.83
N TYR A 287 28.92 -31.11 -2.41
CA TYR A 287 28.26 -32.20 -1.67
C TYR A 287 29.25 -33.33 -1.36
N TYR A 288 29.60 -33.50 -0.08
CA TYR A 288 30.50 -34.58 0.41
C TYR A 288 29.75 -35.69 1.12
#